data_AF-A0A060BZ82-F1
#
_entry.id   AF-A0A060BZ82-F1
#
_cell.length_a   1.000
_cell.length_b   1.000
_cell.length_c   1.000
_cell.angle_alpha   90.00
_cell.angle_beta   90.00
_cell.angle_gamma   90.00
#
_symmetry.space_group_name_H-M   'P 1'
#
loop_
_entity.id
_entity.type
_entity.pdbx_description
1 polymer ?
#
loop_
_entity_poly.entity_id
_entity_poly.type
_entity_poly.pdbx_seq_one_letter_code
_entity_poly.pdbx_strand_id
1 'polypeptide(L)' 'AERYRRCKALVLPSRQECWGLVVNEAASFGTPIISTRGSGAAVEFLQGHDELLAVPGGFRLDKRSNW' A
#
# COMPACT_ATOMS: atom_id res chain seq x y z
N ALA A 1 15.89 1.66 -7.90
CA ALA A 1 16.29 0.24 -8.07
C ALA A 1 16.96 -0.35 -6.83
N GLU A 2 18.14 0.13 -6.38
CA GLU A 2 18.84 -0.47 -5.23
C GLU A 2 18.01 -0.44 -3.94
N ARG A 3 17.30 0.66 -3.67
CA ARG A 3 16.45 0.80 -2.47
C ARG A 3 15.38 -0.29 -2.43
N TYR A 4 14.66 -0.49 -3.53
CA TYR A 4 13.63 -1.54 -3.65
C TYR A 4 14.20 -2.95 -3.42
N ARG A 5 15.37 -3.26 -3.98
CA ARG A 5 16.00 -4.58 -3.77
C ARG A 5 16.48 -4.84 -2.34
N ARG A 6 16.80 -3.78 -1.58
CA ARG A 6 17.32 -3.90 -0.21
C ARG A 6 16.24 -3.77 0.87
N CYS A 7 15.10 -3.14 0.56
CA CYS A 7 14.02 -2.99 1.53
C CYS A 7 13.14 -4.25 1.61
N LYS A 8 12.37 -4.37 2.68
CA LYS A 8 11.45 -5.49 2.91
C LYS A 8 10.04 -5.23 2.38
N ALA A 9 9.68 -3.96 2.22
CA ALA A 9 8.41 -3.53 1.64
C ALA A 9 8.51 -2.08 1.16
N LEU A 10 7.63 -1.71 0.24
CA LEU A 10 7.19 -0.35 -0.01
C LEU A 10 5.93 -0.09 0.81
N VAL A 11 5.91 0.99 1.58
CA VAL A 11 4.70 1.48 2.25
C VAL A 11 4.32 2.81 1.63
N LEU A 12 3.15 2.87 0.99
CA LEU A 12 2.62 4.08 0.35
C LEU A 12 1.30 4.49 1.03
N PRO A 13 1.36 5.26 2.13
CA PRO A 13 0.17 5.69 2.88
C PRO A 13 -0.48 6.94 2.25
N SER A 14 -0.49 7.03 0.91
CA SER A 14 -1.03 8.21 0.22
C SER A 14 -2.54 8.32 0.42
N ARG A 15 -3.05 9.55 0.45
CA ARG A 15 -4.50 9.80 0.47
C ARG A 15 -5.12 9.70 -0.90
N GLN A 16 -4.39 10.18 -1.91
CA GLN A 16 -4.83 10.22 -3.29
C GLN A 16 -3.61 10.31 -4.21
N GLU A 17 -3.52 9.39 -5.16
CA GLU A 17 -2.59 9.39 -6.28
C GLU A 17 -3.40 9.04 -7.53
N CYS A 18 -3.21 9.80 -8.62
CA CYS A 18 -3.85 9.43 -9.89
C CYS A 18 -3.47 8.00 -10.33
N TRP A 19 -2.22 7.60 -10.04
CA TRP A 19 -1.74 6.24 -10.31
C TRP A 19 -0.88 5.73 -9.15
N GLY A 20 0.33 6.28 -8.97
CA GLY A 20 1.30 5.82 -7.96
C GLY A 20 2.46 5.02 -8.57
N LEU A 21 3.29 5.68 -9.40
CA LEU A 21 4.37 5.03 -10.16
C LEU A 21 5.36 4.22 -9.32
N VAL A 22 5.58 4.61 -8.06
CA VAL A 22 6.45 3.88 -7.13
C VAL A 22 5.97 2.45 -6.83
N VAL A 23 4.66 2.18 -6.98
CA VAL A 23 4.10 0.82 -6.90
C VAL A 23 4.61 -0.03 -8.06
N ASN A 24 4.61 0.51 -9.29
CA ASN A 24 5.17 -0.20 -10.46
C ASN A 24 6.66 -0.50 -10.26
N GLU A 25 7.41 0.46 -9.71
CA GLU A 25 8.84 0.30 -9.46
C GLU A 25 9.09 -0.81 -8.43
N ALA A 26 8.36 -0.81 -7.30
CA ALA A 26 8.44 -1.86 -6.29
C ALA A 26 8.07 -3.23 -6.87
N ALA A 27 6.97 -3.32 -7.60
CA ALA A 27 6.53 -4.55 -8.24
C ALA A 27 7.56 -5.09 -9.26
N SER A 28 8.21 -4.22 -10.02
CA SER A 28 9.27 -4.59 -10.98
C SER A 28 10.51 -5.22 -10.32
N PHE A 29 10.71 -5.00 -9.01
CA PHE A 29 11.77 -5.62 -8.23
C PHE A 29 11.26 -6.70 -7.26
N GLY A 30 9.99 -7.12 -7.36
CA GLY A 30 9.38 -8.09 -6.46
C GLY A 30 9.33 -7.63 -5.00
N THR A 31 9.37 -6.31 -4.77
CA THR A 31 9.29 -5.72 -3.42
C THR A 31 7.84 -5.76 -2.96
N PRO A 32 7.53 -6.36 -1.79
CA PRO A 32 6.18 -6.34 -1.23
C PRO A 32 5.62 -4.92 -1.08
N ILE A 33 4.33 -4.72 -1.30
CA ILE A 33 3.68 -3.40 -1.28
C ILE A 33 2.57 -3.40 -0.22
N ILE A 34 2.56 -2.37 0.62
CA ILE A 34 1.45 -2.01 1.51
C ILE A 34 1.03 -0.61 1.12
N SER A 35 -0.26 -0.39 0.86
CA SER A 35 -0.73 0.92 0.44
C SER A 35 -2.17 1.18 0.87
N THR A 36 -2.77 2.22 0.30
CA THR A 36 -4.15 2.58 0.51
C THR A 36 -4.92 2.45 -0.79
N ARG A 37 -6.25 2.39 -0.68
CA ARG A 37 -7.16 2.53 -1.84
C ARG A 37 -7.11 3.91 -2.52
N GLY A 38 -6.28 4.83 -2.02
CA GLY A 38 -6.05 6.14 -2.62
C GLY A 38 -5.10 6.11 -3.82
N SER A 39 -4.38 5.01 -4.07
CA SER A 39 -3.52 4.84 -5.25
C SER A 39 -4.14 3.87 -6.24
N GLY A 40 -4.36 4.32 -7.48
CA GLY A 40 -4.87 3.47 -8.55
C GLY A 40 -4.00 2.24 -8.83
N ALA A 41 -2.68 2.43 -8.85
CA ALA A 41 -1.72 1.33 -9.03
C ALA A 41 -1.79 0.31 -7.89
N ALA A 42 -1.94 0.77 -6.63
CA ALA A 42 -2.07 -0.13 -5.50
C ALA A 42 -3.34 -0.98 -5.57
N VAL A 43 -4.48 -0.37 -5.94
CA VAL A 43 -5.74 -1.09 -6.11
C VAL A 43 -5.63 -2.16 -7.19
N GLU A 44 -4.90 -1.89 -8.28
CA GLU A 44 -4.71 -2.85 -9.37
C GLU A 44 -3.74 -3.98 -9.02
N PHE A 45 -2.58 -3.66 -8.44
CA PHE A 45 -1.54 -4.65 -8.16
C PHE A 45 -1.83 -5.53 -6.94
N LEU A 46 -2.68 -5.07 -6.02
CA LEU A 46 -3.03 -5.77 -4.79
C LEU A 46 -4.45 -6.35 -4.82
N GLN A 47 -5.02 -6.56 -6.01
CA GLN A 47 -6.31 -7.26 -6.13
C GLN A 47 -6.23 -8.65 -5.47
N GLY A 48 -7.18 -8.93 -4.56
CA GLY A 48 -7.19 -10.15 -3.77
C GLY A 48 -6.36 -10.11 -2.48
N HIS A 49 -5.69 -8.98 -2.20
CA HIS A 49 -4.88 -8.73 -1.00
C HIS A 49 -5.39 -7.50 -0.23
N ASP A 50 -6.67 -7.53 0.16
CA ASP A 50 -7.32 -6.40 0.83
C ASP A 50 -6.68 -6.04 2.18
N GLU A 51 -6.00 -7.00 2.83
CA GLU A 51 -5.22 -6.80 4.05
C GLU A 51 -4.01 -5.87 3.87
N LEU A 52 -3.54 -5.71 2.62
CA LEU A 52 -2.46 -4.80 2.24
C LEU A 52 -2.97 -3.44 1.75
N LEU A 53 -4.30 -3.23 1.72
CA LEU A 53 -4.97 -2.03 1.24
C LEU A 53 -5.80 -1.35 2.35
N ALA A 54 -5.24 -0.28 2.92
CA ALA A 54 -5.96 0.55 3.89
C ALA A 54 -6.92 1.54 3.21
N VAL A 55 -7.93 2.04 3.95
CA VAL A 55 -8.74 3.18 3.50
C VAL A 55 -8.00 4.48 3.85
N PRO A 56 -7.79 5.41 2.90
CA PRO A 56 -7.23 6.73 3.18
C PRO A 56 -7.92 7.46 4.34
N GLY A 57 -7.16 7.85 5.36
CA GLY A 57 -7.71 8.54 6.53
C GLY A 57 -8.63 7.67 7.41
N GLY A 58 -8.75 6.38 7.12
CA GLY A 58 -9.49 5.41 7.91
C GLY A 58 -8.75 5.05 9.19
N PHE A 59 -8.68 5.99 10.13
CA PHE A 59 -8.40 5.62 11.53
C PHE A 59 -9.71 5.23 12.18
N ARG A 60 -10.10 3.95 12.07
CA ARG A 60 -11.19 3.40 12.86
C ARG A 60 -10.59 2.66 14.05
N LEU A 61 -10.38 3.40 15.15
CA LEU A 61 -10.41 2.77 16.47
C LEU A 61 -11.80 2.19 16.62
N ASP A 62 -11.91 0.87 16.47
CA ASP A 62 -13.01 0.17 17.09
C ASP A 62 -12.92 0.47 18.60
N LYS A 63 -13.93 1.14 19.16
CA LYS A 63 -14.07 1.34 20.61
C LYS A 63 -14.42 0.04 21.35
N ARG A 64 -14.16 -1.16 20.80
CA ARG A 64 -14.51 -2.47 21.38
C ARG A 64 -13.35 -3.45 21.54
N SER A 65 -12.13 -2.99 21.76
CA SER A 65 -11.13 -3.84 22.42
C SER A 65 -10.99 -3.41 23.87
N ASN A 66 -11.73 -4.08 24.76
CA ASN A 66 -11.49 -4.11 26.20
C ASN A 66 -10.20 -4.90 26.48
N TRP A 67 -9.05 -4.29 26.24
CA TRP A 67 -7.78 -4.67 26.85
C TRP A 67 -7.12 -3.40 27.38
#